data_AF-A0AAW0Q5X1-F1
#
_entry.id   AF-A0AAW0Q5X1-F1
#
_cell.length_a   1.000
_cell.length_b   1.000
_cell.length_c   1.000
_cell.angle_alpha   90.00
_cell.angle_beta   90.00
_cell.angle_gamma   90.00
#
_symmetry.space_group_name_H-M   'P 1'
#
loop_
_entity.id
_entity.type
_entity.pdbx_description
1 polymer ?
#
loop_
_entity_poly.entity_id
_entity_poly.type
_entity_poly.pdbx_seq_one_letter_code
_entity_poly.pdbx_strand_id
1 'polypeptide(L)'
;MATSFLSYLRLPNPAANSSECKSGSSTLGSQQYRPDEVKPWEDLTLENLEKTFKDVLEHQMDEPRIRNAREISPERLILYEEGSVRTLAEHWNEEVVQHALRGTQQLLHRKLPEGPFDDGHIYFRQNHGQGHIPNQDGQHQKPDWCVYQKKDEQSTKPCPNLLPGDIKPAKKWKSEWITSSDPTMRRKAYLVLNQITKYMYLGGRRYGFILSEEELVAVRLSMFTRDPEENLELANDGSAAAAHMLDSLQDLEGGPEEDFADAQRRQGRFLEYCGIPWRACGDDSFTVNLTLWWLTVLAVQDARIKSAGNYTSLGSLIRGKSPSWDLPVAEPEAIPDLSPTGDTPNGIDSSSGHQSHEEEKPGSRTIVHLYRIISIYQTPTSPGFCGILEYLIL
;
A
#
# COMPACT_ATOMS: atom_id res chain seq x y z
N MET A 1 -4.43 -32.13 -15.43
CA MET A 1 -3.99 -32.23 -14.03
C MET A 1 -4.51 -31.00 -13.31
N ALA A 2 -4.95 -31.13 -12.07
CA ALA A 2 -5.38 -29.98 -11.29
C ALA A 2 -4.15 -29.10 -10.97
N THR A 3 -4.28 -27.78 -11.12
CA THR A 3 -3.22 -26.80 -10.93
C THR A 3 -3.42 -26.12 -9.58
N SER A 4 -2.42 -26.18 -8.69
CA SER A 4 -2.46 -25.44 -7.42
C SER A 4 -2.24 -23.95 -7.63
N PHE A 5 -2.71 -23.10 -6.71
CA PHE A 5 -2.42 -21.66 -6.77
C PHE A 5 -0.93 -21.36 -6.87
N LEU A 6 -0.08 -22.09 -6.14
CA LEU A 6 1.36 -21.89 -6.18
C LEU A 6 1.94 -22.15 -7.57
N SER A 7 1.60 -23.30 -8.16
CA SER A 7 2.06 -23.65 -9.51
C SER A 7 1.56 -22.65 -10.56
N TYR A 8 0.36 -22.12 -10.37
CA TYR A 8 -0.23 -21.11 -11.25
C TYR A 8 0.45 -19.74 -11.14
N LEU A 9 0.66 -19.26 -9.91
CA LEU A 9 1.33 -17.99 -9.65
C LEU A 9 2.82 -18.03 -10.02
N ARG A 10 3.41 -19.22 -10.17
CA ARG A 10 4.79 -19.44 -10.63
C ARG A 10 4.95 -19.60 -12.14
N LEU A 11 3.88 -19.43 -12.91
CA LEU A 11 3.99 -19.41 -14.37
C LEU A 11 5.05 -18.37 -14.80
N PRO A 12 5.95 -18.72 -15.72
CA PRO A 12 6.97 -17.80 -16.19
C PRO A 12 6.31 -16.62 -16.89
N ASN A 13 6.80 -15.41 -16.65
CA ASN A 13 6.32 -14.25 -17.39
C ASN A 13 6.70 -14.34 -18.88
N PRO A 14 5.92 -13.71 -19.77
CA PRO A 14 6.25 -13.63 -21.19
C PRO A 14 7.60 -12.95 -21.42
N ALA A 15 8.33 -13.45 -22.41
CA ALA A 15 9.60 -12.86 -22.83
C ALA A 15 9.32 -11.54 -23.57
N ALA A 16 9.41 -10.44 -22.84
CA ALA A 16 9.23 -9.10 -23.39
C ALA A 16 10.44 -8.70 -24.26
N ASN A 17 10.18 -7.99 -25.35
CA ASN A 17 11.20 -7.39 -26.20
C ASN A 17 11.21 -5.87 -26.00
N SER A 18 12.23 -5.38 -25.29
CA SER A 18 12.45 -3.95 -25.00
C SER A 18 13.49 -3.28 -25.92
N SER A 19 13.88 -3.92 -27.04
CA SER A 19 14.86 -3.35 -27.97
C SER A 19 14.46 -1.94 -28.43
N GLU A 20 13.18 -1.76 -28.72
CA GLU A 20 12.59 -0.51 -29.25
C GLU A 20 12.24 0.52 -28.18
N CYS A 21 12.39 0.20 -26.88
CA CYS A 21 11.93 1.09 -25.83
C CYS A 21 12.75 2.39 -25.80
N LYS A 22 12.09 3.55 -25.82
CA LYS A 22 12.81 4.85 -25.84
C LYS A 22 13.16 5.30 -24.42
N SER A 23 14.36 5.87 -24.27
CA SER A 23 14.74 6.59 -23.05
C SER A 23 13.98 7.92 -23.00
N GLY A 24 12.85 7.95 -22.28
CA GLY A 24 12.13 9.19 -21.98
C GLY A 24 12.62 9.85 -20.69
N SER A 25 12.28 11.13 -20.48
CA SER A 25 12.45 11.78 -19.19
C SER A 25 11.52 11.16 -18.13
N SER A 26 11.97 11.19 -16.88
CA SER A 26 11.14 10.89 -15.71
C SER A 26 10.50 12.18 -15.24
N THR A 27 9.22 12.12 -14.88
CA THR A 27 8.54 13.24 -14.22
C THR A 27 9.24 13.54 -12.91
N LEU A 28 9.58 14.80 -12.66
CA LEU A 28 10.19 15.22 -11.40
C LEU A 28 9.13 15.12 -10.30
N GLY A 29 9.25 14.11 -9.43
CA GLY A 29 8.44 14.00 -8.22
C GLY A 29 8.83 15.08 -7.20
N SER A 30 7.86 15.54 -6.40
CA SER A 30 8.13 16.41 -5.26
C SER A 30 9.07 15.70 -4.27
N GLN A 31 10.08 16.42 -3.78
CA GLN A 31 11.01 15.89 -2.77
C GLN A 31 10.35 15.69 -1.39
N GLN A 32 9.17 16.28 -1.17
CA GLN A 32 8.41 16.21 0.07
C GLN A 32 8.18 14.77 0.55
N TYR A 33 8.06 13.81 -0.37
CA TYR A 33 7.74 12.41 -0.09
C TYR A 33 8.95 11.48 -0.09
N ARG A 34 10.17 12.03 -0.06
CA ARG A 34 11.38 11.24 -0.10
C ARG A 34 11.52 10.35 1.15
N PRO A 35 11.77 9.03 1.01
CA PRO A 35 12.10 8.20 2.16
C PRO A 35 13.43 8.65 2.77
N ASP A 36 13.48 8.72 4.09
CA ASP A 36 14.67 9.07 4.85
C ASP A 36 15.70 7.94 4.76
N GLU A 37 15.21 6.71 4.85
CA GLU A 37 16.01 5.49 4.79
C GLU A 37 15.43 4.51 3.77
N VAL A 38 16.33 3.83 3.05
CA VAL A 38 15.97 2.79 2.07
C VAL A 38 16.83 1.56 2.31
N LYS A 39 16.23 0.40 2.60
CA LYS A 39 16.95 -0.86 2.88
C LYS A 39 16.35 -2.06 2.15
N PRO A 40 17.09 -3.16 1.95
CA PRO A 40 16.51 -4.42 1.48
C PRO A 40 15.41 -4.92 2.43
N TRP A 41 14.36 -5.50 1.87
CA TRP A 41 13.26 -6.12 2.61
C TRP A 41 13.59 -7.58 2.93
N GLU A 42 14.27 -7.81 4.05
CA GLU A 42 14.91 -9.09 4.38
C GLU A 42 13.92 -10.21 4.71
N ASP A 43 12.76 -9.89 5.29
CA ASP A 43 11.78 -10.90 5.70
C ASP A 43 10.72 -11.22 4.63
N LEU A 44 10.84 -10.66 3.42
CA LEU A 44 10.03 -11.07 2.26
C LEU A 44 10.61 -12.37 1.65
N THR A 45 10.47 -13.48 2.35
CA THR A 45 11.03 -14.80 1.98
C THR A 45 9.95 -15.83 1.64
N LEU A 46 10.28 -16.80 0.79
CA LEU A 46 9.34 -17.87 0.42
C LEU A 46 8.96 -18.70 1.65
N GLU A 47 9.91 -18.92 2.56
CA GLU A 47 9.67 -19.55 3.86
C GLU A 47 8.58 -18.82 4.67
N ASN A 48 8.68 -17.50 4.79
CA ASN A 48 7.68 -16.71 5.52
C ASN A 48 6.31 -16.71 4.82
N LEU A 49 6.32 -16.71 3.49
CA LEU A 49 5.10 -16.84 2.70
C LEU A 49 4.43 -18.19 2.95
N GLU A 50 5.16 -19.30 2.83
CA GLU A 50 4.63 -20.65 3.01
C GLU A 50 4.19 -20.88 4.45
N LYS A 51 4.95 -20.40 5.45
CA LYS A 51 4.56 -20.49 6.86
C LYS A 51 3.16 -19.91 7.11
N THR A 52 2.79 -18.85 6.39
CA THR A 52 1.52 -18.16 6.58
C THR A 52 0.43 -18.61 5.61
N PHE A 53 0.78 -19.02 4.39
CA PHE A 53 -0.17 -19.23 3.28
C PHE A 53 -0.07 -20.58 2.56
N LYS A 54 0.72 -21.54 3.05
CA LYS A 54 0.88 -22.85 2.41
C LYS A 54 -0.44 -23.57 2.11
N ASP A 55 -1.38 -23.63 3.05
CA ASP A 55 -2.68 -24.28 2.84
C ASP A 55 -3.58 -23.57 1.79
N VAL A 56 -3.32 -22.30 1.51
CA VAL A 56 -3.97 -21.56 0.41
C VAL A 56 -3.24 -21.86 -0.88
N LEU A 57 -1.91 -21.74 -0.89
CA LEU A 57 -1.06 -21.93 -2.06
C LEU A 57 -1.11 -23.36 -2.63
N GLU A 58 -1.26 -24.37 -1.77
CA GLU A 58 -1.40 -25.78 -2.16
C GLU A 58 -2.83 -26.13 -2.60
N HIS A 59 -3.81 -25.24 -2.39
CA HIS A 59 -5.18 -25.51 -2.78
C HIS A 59 -5.31 -25.57 -4.31
N GLN A 60 -6.14 -26.51 -4.76
CA GLN A 60 -6.44 -26.68 -6.18
C GLN A 60 -7.33 -25.54 -6.66
N MET A 61 -7.03 -25.01 -7.82
CA MET A 61 -7.76 -23.90 -8.40
C MET A 61 -8.62 -24.37 -9.56
N ASP A 62 -9.73 -23.67 -9.80
CA ASP A 62 -10.49 -23.79 -11.03
C ASP A 62 -9.61 -23.51 -12.25
N GLU A 63 -9.98 -24.13 -13.37
CA GLU A 63 -9.21 -24.07 -14.60
C GLU A 63 -8.95 -22.61 -15.02
N PRO A 64 -7.67 -22.18 -15.12
CA PRO A 64 -7.37 -20.79 -15.35
C PRO A 64 -7.62 -20.39 -16.81
N ARG A 65 -8.00 -19.13 -16.99
CA ARG A 65 -8.25 -18.54 -18.31
C ARG A 65 -6.98 -18.53 -19.16
N ILE A 66 -5.86 -18.09 -18.58
CA ILE A 66 -4.54 -18.09 -19.22
C ILE A 66 -3.70 -19.14 -18.52
N ARG A 67 -3.06 -20.04 -19.27
CA ARG A 67 -2.25 -21.14 -18.75
C ARG A 67 -0.78 -20.99 -19.08
N ASN A 68 -0.47 -20.19 -20.08
CA ASN A 68 0.88 -20.04 -20.59
C ASN A 68 1.12 -18.64 -21.13
N ALA A 69 2.30 -18.10 -20.87
CA ALA A 69 2.74 -16.81 -21.42
C ALA A 69 2.74 -16.75 -22.96
N ARG A 70 2.81 -17.90 -23.63
CA ARG A 70 2.68 -18.02 -25.10
C ARG A 70 1.29 -17.67 -25.63
N GLU A 71 0.28 -17.59 -24.77
CA GLU A 71 -1.05 -17.14 -25.14
C GLU A 71 -1.14 -15.61 -25.32
N ILE A 72 -0.11 -14.88 -24.87
CA ILE A 72 0.00 -13.44 -25.11
C ILE A 72 0.40 -13.20 -26.57
N SER A 73 -0.40 -12.37 -27.24
CA SER A 73 -0.18 -11.98 -28.63
C SER A 73 1.23 -11.39 -28.85
N PRO A 74 1.97 -11.80 -29.89
CA PRO A 74 3.34 -11.33 -30.15
C PRO A 74 3.48 -9.80 -30.20
N GLU A 75 2.46 -9.09 -30.67
CA GLU A 75 2.43 -7.63 -30.79
C GLU A 75 2.48 -6.95 -29.41
N ARG A 76 1.93 -7.60 -28.38
CA ARG A 76 1.97 -7.11 -27.00
C ARG A 76 3.31 -7.36 -26.31
N LEU A 77 4.18 -8.16 -26.91
CA LEU A 77 5.52 -8.45 -26.41
C LEU A 77 6.54 -7.39 -26.86
N ILE A 78 6.19 -6.53 -27.82
CA ILE A 78 7.08 -5.48 -28.31
C ILE A 78 6.84 -4.21 -27.50
N LEU A 79 7.87 -3.76 -26.79
CA LEU A 79 7.79 -2.65 -25.86
C LEU A 79 8.47 -1.40 -26.41
N TYR A 80 7.70 -0.32 -26.51
CA TYR A 80 8.12 0.98 -27.05
C TYR A 80 8.22 2.05 -25.94
N GLU A 81 7.31 2.01 -24.98
CA GLU A 81 7.16 3.02 -23.94
C GLU A 81 6.41 2.46 -22.72
N GLU A 82 6.19 3.31 -21.72
CA GLU A 82 5.47 2.97 -20.48
C GLU A 82 4.08 2.37 -20.75
N GLY A 83 3.36 2.87 -21.77
CA GLY A 83 2.07 2.34 -22.20
C GLY A 83 2.13 0.87 -22.63
N SER A 84 3.15 0.48 -23.39
CA SER A 84 3.31 -0.92 -23.81
C SER A 84 3.68 -1.87 -22.66
N VAL A 85 4.48 -1.41 -21.68
CA VAL A 85 4.77 -2.20 -20.46
C VAL A 85 3.47 -2.42 -19.68
N ARG A 86 2.64 -1.38 -19.58
CA ARG A 86 1.33 -1.44 -18.95
C ARG A 86 0.38 -2.42 -19.64
N THR A 87 0.27 -2.35 -20.97
CA THR A 87 -0.55 -3.28 -21.74
C THR A 87 -0.09 -4.73 -21.55
N LEU A 88 1.21 -5.00 -21.50
CA LEU A 88 1.73 -6.35 -21.22
C LEU A 88 1.31 -6.82 -19.82
N ALA A 89 1.49 -5.98 -18.81
CA ALA A 89 1.13 -6.31 -17.43
C ALA A 89 -0.38 -6.51 -17.25
N GLU A 90 -1.24 -5.75 -17.94
CA GLU A 90 -2.69 -5.92 -17.96
C GLU A 90 -3.09 -7.29 -18.57
N HIS A 91 -2.48 -7.68 -19.68
CA HIS A 91 -2.87 -8.93 -20.34
C HIS A 91 -2.28 -10.18 -19.67
N TRP A 92 -1.24 -10.02 -18.86
CA TRP A 92 -0.57 -11.14 -18.19
C TRP A 92 -0.73 -11.10 -16.67
N ASN A 93 -0.11 -10.13 -16.00
CA ASN A 93 -0.06 -10.09 -14.54
C ASN A 93 -1.44 -9.86 -13.92
N GLU A 94 -2.25 -8.94 -14.48
CA GLU A 94 -3.61 -8.72 -13.99
C GLU A 94 -4.46 -9.98 -14.09
N GLU A 95 -4.54 -10.61 -15.26
CA GLU A 95 -5.36 -11.81 -15.48
C GLU A 95 -4.95 -12.97 -14.56
N VAL A 96 -3.64 -13.25 -14.44
CA VAL A 96 -3.12 -14.33 -13.58
C VAL A 96 -3.39 -14.04 -12.11
N VAL A 97 -3.02 -12.85 -11.62
CA VAL A 97 -3.17 -12.49 -10.21
C VAL A 97 -4.64 -12.37 -9.84
N GLN A 98 -5.48 -11.76 -10.69
CA GLN A 98 -6.91 -11.60 -10.44
C GLN A 98 -7.65 -12.94 -10.37
N HIS A 99 -7.29 -13.91 -11.23
CA HIS A 99 -7.86 -15.26 -11.19
C HIS A 99 -7.50 -15.97 -9.88
N ALA A 100 -6.21 -15.93 -9.50
CA ALA A 100 -5.75 -16.50 -8.24
C ALA A 100 -6.40 -15.84 -7.00
N LEU A 101 -6.59 -14.51 -7.04
CA LEU A 101 -7.24 -13.76 -5.96
C LEU A 101 -8.71 -14.13 -5.78
N ARG A 102 -9.46 -14.39 -6.86
CA ARG A 102 -10.86 -14.84 -6.77
C ARG A 102 -10.96 -16.16 -6.02
N GLY A 103 -10.12 -17.14 -6.40
CA GLY A 103 -10.09 -18.44 -5.72
C GLY A 103 -9.59 -18.32 -4.27
N THR A 104 -8.56 -17.50 -4.04
CA THR A 104 -8.04 -17.20 -2.69
C THR A 104 -9.14 -16.60 -1.80
N GLN A 105 -9.90 -15.65 -2.33
CA GLN A 105 -10.99 -15.00 -1.60
C GLN A 105 -12.07 -16.01 -1.24
N GLN A 106 -12.53 -16.83 -2.19
CA GLN A 106 -13.55 -17.86 -1.93
C GLN A 106 -13.09 -18.83 -0.83
N LEU A 107 -11.82 -19.24 -0.86
CA LEU A 107 -11.25 -20.14 0.13
C LEU A 107 -11.16 -19.46 1.51
N LEU A 108 -10.65 -18.23 1.58
CA LEU A 108 -10.44 -17.52 2.83
C LEU A 108 -11.73 -17.03 3.47
N HIS A 109 -12.73 -16.61 2.69
CA HIS A 109 -14.06 -16.30 3.18
C HIS A 109 -14.69 -17.49 3.91
N ARG A 110 -14.53 -18.71 3.37
CA ARG A 110 -15.02 -19.94 4.04
C ARG A 110 -14.26 -20.27 5.33
N LYS A 111 -12.94 -20.06 5.34
CA LYS A 111 -12.08 -20.41 6.50
C LYS A 111 -12.08 -19.37 7.61
N LEU A 112 -12.31 -18.10 7.27
CA LEU A 112 -12.24 -16.95 8.16
C LEU A 112 -13.50 -16.09 7.96
N PRO A 113 -14.67 -16.58 8.41
CA PRO A 113 -15.88 -15.76 8.38
C PRO A 113 -15.65 -14.46 9.16
N GLU A 114 -16.24 -13.36 8.70
CA GLU A 114 -16.06 -12.01 9.26
C GLU A 114 -14.62 -11.45 9.17
N GLY A 115 -13.73 -12.14 8.44
CA GLY A 115 -12.38 -11.66 8.17
C GLY A 115 -12.33 -10.58 7.08
N PRO A 116 -11.16 -9.99 6.82
CA PRO A 116 -10.99 -8.92 5.82
C PRO A 116 -11.30 -9.37 4.37
N PHE A 117 -11.40 -10.68 4.11
CA PHE A 117 -11.76 -11.24 2.80
C PHE A 117 -13.28 -11.37 2.60
N ASP A 118 -14.06 -11.13 3.65
CA ASP A 118 -15.53 -11.11 3.61
C ASP A 118 -16.07 -9.83 2.96
N ASP A 119 -15.26 -8.77 2.90
CA ASP A 119 -15.72 -7.43 2.58
C ASP A 119 -15.81 -7.09 1.07
N GLY A 120 -16.43 -7.98 0.30
CA GLY A 120 -16.64 -7.80 -1.13
C GLY A 120 -15.45 -8.20 -2.00
N HIS A 121 -15.63 -8.15 -3.33
CA HIS A 121 -14.66 -8.68 -4.29
C HIS A 121 -13.35 -7.89 -4.33
N ILE A 122 -12.23 -8.61 -4.29
CA ILE A 122 -10.89 -8.03 -4.39
C ILE A 122 -10.51 -7.88 -5.86
N TYR A 123 -10.06 -6.68 -6.22
CA TYR A 123 -9.62 -6.33 -7.55
C TYR A 123 -8.17 -5.89 -7.56
N PHE A 124 -7.34 -6.54 -8.35
CA PHE A 124 -5.98 -6.10 -8.70
C PHE A 124 -6.01 -5.70 -10.17
N ARG A 125 -5.75 -4.42 -10.49
CA ARG A 125 -5.95 -3.92 -11.85
C ARG A 125 -5.29 -2.58 -12.12
N GLN A 126 -5.17 -2.25 -13.40
CA GLN A 126 -4.83 -0.89 -13.81
C GLN A 126 -5.82 0.12 -13.23
N ASN A 127 -5.30 1.26 -12.78
CA ASN A 127 -6.12 2.31 -12.18
C ASN A 127 -6.79 3.18 -13.25
N HIS A 128 -8.07 2.93 -13.49
CA HIS A 128 -8.93 3.75 -14.36
C HIS A 128 -9.78 4.77 -13.57
N GLY A 129 -9.33 5.13 -12.36
CA GLY A 129 -9.97 6.14 -11.52
C GLY A 129 -10.65 5.63 -10.26
N GLN A 130 -10.73 4.31 -10.08
CA GLN A 130 -11.28 3.71 -8.87
C GLN A 130 -10.35 3.85 -7.67
N GLY A 131 -9.03 3.80 -7.87
CA GLY A 131 -8.02 3.84 -6.81
C GLY A 131 -7.27 5.16 -6.73
N HIS A 132 -7.91 6.28 -7.06
CA HIS A 132 -7.33 7.60 -6.85
C HIS A 132 -7.14 7.88 -5.35
N ILE A 133 -6.06 8.58 -5.03
CA ILE A 133 -5.69 8.91 -3.65
C ILE A 133 -5.77 10.42 -3.48
N PRO A 134 -6.67 10.96 -2.63
CA PRO A 134 -6.72 12.40 -2.40
C PRO A 134 -5.48 12.86 -1.62
N ASN A 135 -4.91 14.01 -1.99
CA ASN A 135 -3.96 14.73 -1.14
C ASN A 135 -4.69 15.70 -0.18
N GLN A 136 -3.93 16.44 0.61
CA GLN A 136 -4.46 17.41 1.58
C GLN A 136 -5.28 18.53 0.91
N ASP A 137 -4.92 18.91 -0.33
CA ASP A 137 -5.63 19.93 -1.12
C ASP A 137 -6.87 19.38 -1.86
N GLY A 138 -7.22 18.10 -1.65
CA GLY A 138 -8.29 17.42 -2.39
C GLY A 138 -7.93 17.05 -3.84
N GLN A 139 -6.70 17.28 -4.29
CA GLN A 139 -6.22 16.84 -5.60
C GLN A 139 -5.96 15.33 -5.60
N HIS A 140 -6.49 14.66 -6.62
CA HIS A 140 -6.35 13.22 -6.76
C HIS A 140 -5.01 12.83 -7.38
N GLN A 141 -4.21 12.09 -6.62
CA GLN A 141 -3.06 11.35 -7.11
C GLN A 141 -3.52 10.05 -7.79
N LYS A 142 -2.85 9.69 -8.88
CA LYS A 142 -3.23 8.58 -9.75
C LYS A 142 -2.09 7.58 -9.87
N PRO A 143 -1.96 6.62 -8.94
CA PRO A 143 -1.09 5.46 -9.14
C PRO A 143 -1.48 4.74 -10.43
N ASP A 144 -0.53 4.10 -11.11
CA ASP A 144 -0.81 3.34 -12.34
C ASP A 144 -1.64 2.10 -12.08
N TRP A 145 -1.43 1.49 -10.92
CA TRP A 145 -2.10 0.28 -10.45
C TRP A 145 -2.74 0.50 -9.10
N CYS A 146 -3.81 -0.25 -8.86
CA CYS A 146 -4.44 -0.29 -7.56
C CYS A 146 -4.95 -1.69 -7.23
N VAL A 147 -4.98 -1.95 -5.92
CA VAL A 147 -5.86 -2.97 -5.36
C VAL A 147 -7.02 -2.25 -4.69
N TYR A 148 -8.23 -2.77 -4.84
CA TYR A 148 -9.37 -2.29 -4.05
C TYR A 148 -10.38 -3.42 -3.80
N GLN A 149 -11.25 -3.22 -2.81
CA GLN A 149 -12.37 -4.10 -2.51
C GLN A 149 -13.70 -3.44 -2.84
N LYS A 150 -14.61 -4.20 -3.44
CA LYS A 150 -15.95 -3.71 -3.82
C LYS A 150 -17.03 -4.67 -3.33
N LYS A 151 -17.86 -4.19 -2.39
CA LYS A 151 -19.00 -4.96 -1.85
C LYS A 151 -20.16 -5.07 -2.85
N ASP A 152 -20.39 -4.00 -3.60
CA ASP A 152 -21.50 -3.86 -4.53
C ASP A 152 -20.93 -3.55 -5.91
N GLU A 153 -21.06 -4.49 -6.86
CA GLU A 153 -20.57 -4.32 -8.23
C GLU A 153 -21.22 -3.14 -8.96
N GLN A 154 -22.44 -2.76 -8.58
CA GLN A 154 -23.17 -1.64 -9.18
C GLN A 154 -22.77 -0.28 -8.58
N SER A 155 -22.08 -0.27 -7.43
CA SER A 155 -21.63 0.98 -6.82
C SER A 155 -20.67 1.75 -7.74
N THR A 156 -20.94 3.04 -7.93
CA THR A 156 -20.07 3.96 -8.67
C THR A 156 -19.08 4.70 -7.77
N LYS A 157 -19.16 4.49 -6.44
CA LYS A 157 -18.29 5.17 -5.49
C LYS A 157 -16.84 4.70 -5.66
N PRO A 158 -15.86 5.64 -5.68
CA PRO A 158 -14.45 5.29 -5.66
C PRO A 158 -14.13 4.39 -4.47
N CYS A 159 -13.28 3.40 -4.68
CA CYS A 159 -12.86 2.48 -3.64
C CYS A 159 -11.47 2.90 -3.13
N PRO A 160 -11.21 2.84 -1.81
CA PRO A 160 -9.88 3.13 -1.30
C PRO A 160 -8.83 2.21 -1.94
N ASN A 161 -7.77 2.79 -2.49
CA ASN A 161 -6.65 2.01 -3.01
C ASN A 161 -5.88 1.37 -1.85
N LEU A 162 -5.90 0.04 -1.76
CA LEU A 162 -5.27 -0.77 -0.71
C LEU A 162 -3.78 -1.03 -0.98
N LEU A 163 -3.38 -1.07 -2.27
CA LEU A 163 -2.03 -1.37 -2.71
C LEU A 163 -1.73 -0.53 -3.97
N PRO A 164 -1.15 0.67 -3.82
CA PRO A 164 -0.74 1.46 -4.97
C PRO A 164 0.44 0.79 -5.69
N GLY A 165 0.44 0.87 -7.02
CA GLY A 165 1.56 0.48 -7.85
C GLY A 165 1.88 1.51 -8.92
N ASP A 166 3.14 1.52 -9.36
CA ASP A 166 3.66 2.40 -10.40
C ASP A 166 4.32 1.55 -11.50
N ILE A 167 4.21 1.96 -12.77
CA ILE A 167 4.96 1.33 -13.86
C ILE A 167 6.07 2.25 -14.31
N LYS A 168 7.28 1.69 -14.47
CA LYS A 168 8.42 2.40 -15.04
C LYS A 168 9.22 1.46 -15.94
N PRO A 169 9.47 1.81 -17.20
CA PRO A 169 10.33 1.00 -18.07
C PRO A 169 11.74 0.84 -17.50
N ALA A 170 12.37 -0.31 -17.72
CA ALA A 170 13.70 -0.63 -17.17
C ALA A 170 14.79 0.34 -17.65
N LYS A 171 14.60 0.99 -18.81
CA LYS A 171 15.48 2.07 -19.31
C LYS A 171 15.38 3.37 -18.50
N LYS A 172 14.30 3.56 -17.74
CA LYS A 172 14.08 4.74 -16.88
C LYS A 172 14.36 4.48 -15.41
N TRP A 173 14.33 3.22 -14.98
CA TRP A 173 14.48 2.86 -13.58
C TRP A 173 14.83 1.38 -13.40
N LYS A 174 15.70 1.10 -12.44
CA LYS A 174 16.00 -0.25 -11.92
C LYS A 174 16.28 -0.21 -10.43
N SER A 175 16.01 -1.29 -9.71
CA SER A 175 16.30 -1.43 -8.28
C SER A 175 17.79 -1.31 -7.98
N GLU A 176 18.65 -1.86 -8.85
CA GLU A 176 20.11 -1.80 -8.71
C GLU A 176 20.65 -0.36 -8.68
N TRP A 177 19.90 0.61 -9.21
CA TRP A 177 20.30 2.02 -9.19
C TRP A 177 20.19 2.67 -7.81
N ILE A 178 19.45 2.07 -6.87
CA ILE A 178 19.30 2.55 -5.49
C ILE A 178 20.68 2.60 -4.80
N THR A 179 21.50 1.57 -5.00
CA THR A 179 22.84 1.44 -4.43
C THR A 179 23.95 1.81 -5.41
N SER A 180 23.61 2.41 -6.56
CA SER A 180 24.60 2.79 -7.57
C SER A 180 25.60 3.82 -7.05
N SER A 181 26.87 3.63 -7.39
CA SER A 181 27.93 4.61 -7.14
C SER A 181 27.74 5.87 -7.99
N ASP A 182 27.16 5.76 -9.19
CA ASP A 182 26.77 6.90 -10.03
C ASP A 182 25.62 7.70 -9.35
N PRO A 183 25.88 8.94 -8.91
CA PRO A 183 24.87 9.79 -8.26
C PRO A 183 23.68 10.11 -9.15
N THR A 184 23.85 10.14 -10.48
CA THR A 184 22.79 10.43 -11.45
C THR A 184 21.78 9.29 -11.49
N MET A 185 22.27 8.06 -11.56
CA MET A 185 21.44 6.85 -11.55
C MET A 185 20.73 6.70 -10.20
N ARG A 186 21.46 6.95 -9.10
CA ARG A 186 20.87 6.98 -7.75
C ARG A 186 19.77 8.04 -7.64
N ARG A 187 20.00 9.26 -8.13
CA ARG A 187 18.98 10.32 -8.16
C ARG A 187 17.73 9.89 -8.94
N LYS A 188 17.89 9.25 -10.11
CA LYS A 188 16.76 8.71 -10.89
C LYS A 188 15.99 7.65 -10.13
N ALA A 189 16.69 6.74 -9.43
CA ALA A 189 16.07 5.72 -8.60
C ALA A 189 15.17 6.34 -7.53
N TYR A 190 15.70 7.33 -6.80
CA TYR A 190 14.96 8.03 -5.76
C TYR A 190 13.76 8.83 -6.27
N LEU A 191 13.76 9.34 -7.52
CA LEU A 191 12.56 9.98 -8.06
C LEU A 191 11.36 9.03 -8.12
N VAL A 192 11.59 7.77 -8.50
CA VAL A 192 10.54 6.75 -8.55
C VAL A 192 10.17 6.28 -7.14
N LEU A 193 11.16 6.11 -6.24
CA LEU A 193 10.89 5.78 -4.84
C LEU A 193 10.06 6.87 -4.14
N ASN A 194 10.33 8.16 -4.39
CA ASN A 194 9.53 9.27 -3.88
C ASN A 194 8.09 9.17 -4.36
N GLN A 195 7.88 8.79 -5.63
CA GLN A 195 6.55 8.68 -6.22
C GLN A 195 5.73 7.56 -5.56
N ILE A 196 6.28 6.36 -5.43
CA ILE A 196 5.56 5.27 -4.74
C ILE A 196 5.36 5.57 -3.25
N THR A 197 6.37 6.17 -2.59
CA THR A 197 6.28 6.59 -1.18
C THR A 197 5.18 7.63 -0.98
N LYS A 198 5.01 8.57 -1.92
CA LYS A 198 3.91 9.54 -1.92
C LYS A 198 2.56 8.85 -1.93
N TYR A 199 2.35 7.89 -2.83
CA TYR A 199 1.08 7.17 -2.93
C TYR A 199 0.78 6.36 -1.67
N MET A 200 1.79 5.66 -1.16
CA MET A 200 1.70 4.89 0.08
C MET A 200 1.37 5.79 1.27
N TYR A 201 2.11 6.88 1.46
CA TYR A 201 1.89 7.81 2.56
C TYR A 201 0.51 8.47 2.52
N LEU A 202 0.14 9.07 1.38
CA LEU A 202 -1.17 9.73 1.23
C LEU A 202 -2.34 8.75 1.33
N GLY A 203 -2.16 7.51 0.84
CA GLY A 203 -3.16 6.46 0.95
C GLY A 203 -3.21 5.78 2.31
N GLY A 204 -2.27 6.09 3.22
CA GLY A 204 -2.07 5.36 4.47
C GLY A 204 -1.78 3.88 4.25
N ARG A 205 -1.06 3.52 3.17
CA ARG A 205 -0.79 2.15 2.73
C ARG A 205 0.67 1.74 2.94
N ARG A 206 0.85 0.66 3.66
CA ARG A 206 2.12 0.08 4.08
C ARG A 206 2.84 -0.62 2.94
N TYR A 207 2.10 -1.19 2.00
CA TYR A 207 2.66 -1.94 0.88
C TYR A 207 2.43 -1.17 -0.42
N GLY A 208 3.35 -1.36 -1.36
CA GLY A 208 3.27 -0.84 -2.72
C GLY A 208 4.19 -1.65 -3.62
N PHE A 209 4.21 -1.31 -4.89
CA PHE A 209 5.14 -1.92 -5.83
C PHE A 209 5.49 -1.01 -7.00
N ILE A 210 6.62 -1.30 -7.63
CA ILE A 210 7.02 -0.72 -8.92
C ILE A 210 7.20 -1.88 -9.89
N LEU A 211 6.60 -1.79 -11.07
CA LEU A 211 6.67 -2.83 -12.09
C LEU A 211 7.37 -2.30 -13.35
N SER A 212 8.29 -3.10 -13.87
CA SER A 212 8.93 -2.92 -15.17
C SER A 212 8.88 -4.22 -15.96
N GLU A 213 9.35 -4.18 -17.21
CA GLU A 213 9.56 -5.35 -18.06
C GLU A 213 10.77 -6.21 -17.66
N GLU A 214 11.61 -5.75 -16.72
CA GLU A 214 12.78 -6.51 -16.24
C GLU A 214 12.65 -6.98 -14.80
N GLU A 215 11.81 -6.34 -13.98
CA GLU A 215 11.62 -6.68 -12.57
C GLU A 215 10.31 -6.11 -11.99
N LEU A 216 9.85 -6.76 -10.92
CA LEU A 216 8.93 -6.19 -9.93
C LEU A 216 9.73 -5.82 -8.70
N VAL A 217 9.52 -4.63 -8.14
CA VAL A 217 10.05 -4.29 -6.82
C VAL A 217 8.90 -4.12 -5.84
N ALA A 218 8.80 -5.06 -4.91
CA ALA A 218 7.92 -4.96 -3.77
C ALA A 218 8.49 -3.96 -2.77
N VAL A 219 7.64 -3.08 -2.22
CA VAL A 219 8.07 -2.11 -1.20
C VAL A 219 7.19 -2.14 0.04
N ARG A 220 7.80 -1.87 1.19
CA ARG A 220 7.16 -1.74 2.51
C ARG A 220 7.55 -0.42 3.15
N LEU A 221 6.57 0.39 3.53
CA LEU A 221 6.75 1.68 4.18
C LEU A 221 6.43 1.59 5.66
N SER A 222 7.37 2.05 6.48
CA SER A 222 7.25 2.19 7.92
C SER A 222 7.53 3.64 8.33
N MET A 223 6.94 4.08 9.44
CA MET A 223 7.22 5.38 10.03
C MET A 223 8.03 5.18 11.31
N PHE A 224 8.95 6.10 11.58
CA PHE A 224 9.70 6.13 12.83
C PHE A 224 9.71 7.55 13.40
N THR A 225 9.93 7.68 14.70
CA THR A 225 10.14 8.97 15.34
C THR A 225 11.60 9.35 15.17
N ARG A 226 11.88 10.51 14.54
CA ARG A 226 13.23 11.07 14.46
C ARG A 226 13.68 11.54 15.83
N ASP A 227 14.95 11.32 16.16
CA ASP A 227 15.55 11.94 17.33
C ASP A 227 15.61 13.48 17.10
N PRO A 228 15.07 14.31 18.02
CA PRO A 228 15.19 15.75 17.94
C PRO A 228 16.64 16.26 17.79
N GLU A 229 17.63 15.56 18.36
CA GLU A 229 19.05 15.96 18.27
C GLU A 229 19.64 15.67 16.87
N GLU A 230 19.35 14.50 16.28
CA GLU A 230 19.78 14.18 14.90
C GLU A 230 19.15 15.13 13.86
N ASN A 231 17.94 15.63 14.12
CA ASN A 231 17.27 16.60 13.24
C ASN A 231 18.03 17.93 13.13
N LEU A 232 18.69 18.38 14.21
CA LEU A 232 19.51 19.60 14.21
C LEU A 232 20.78 19.42 13.36
N GLU A 233 21.34 18.22 13.33
CA GLU A 233 22.52 17.92 12.49
C GLU A 233 22.14 17.83 11.00
N LEU A 234 21.03 17.16 10.67
CA LEU A 234 20.52 17.09 9.28
C LEU A 234 20.13 18.46 8.71
N ALA A 235 19.69 19.39 9.58
CA ALA A 235 19.41 20.78 9.21
C ALA A 235 20.69 21.56 8.86
N ASN A 236 21.78 21.27 9.55
CA ASN A 236 23.05 21.99 9.43
C ASN A 236 23.93 21.48 8.28
N ASP A 237 23.78 20.23 7.85
CA ASP A 237 24.66 19.60 6.84
C ASP A 237 24.37 20.01 5.38
N GLY A 238 23.52 21.02 5.15
CA GLY A 238 23.22 21.54 3.80
C GLY A 238 22.62 20.51 2.82
N SER A 239 22.19 19.35 3.35
CA SER A 239 21.53 18.28 2.60
C SER A 239 20.26 18.80 1.93
N ALA A 240 19.80 18.15 0.86
CA ALA A 240 18.53 18.50 0.21
C ALA A 240 17.31 18.51 1.18
N ALA A 241 17.42 17.86 2.34
CA ALA A 241 16.48 18.00 3.45
C ALA A 241 16.46 19.42 4.04
N ALA A 242 17.61 20.09 4.18
CA ALA A 242 17.74 21.48 4.64
C ALA A 242 17.18 22.49 3.63
N ALA A 243 17.22 22.19 2.32
CA ALA A 243 16.55 23.02 1.31
C ALA A 243 15.02 23.01 1.48
N HIS A 244 14.45 21.88 1.92
CA HIS A 244 13.04 21.78 2.31
C HIS A 244 12.75 22.51 3.63
N MET A 245 13.75 22.65 4.51
CA MET A 245 13.64 23.42 5.76
C MET A 245 13.60 24.92 5.53
N LEU A 246 14.41 25.46 4.61
CA LEU A 246 14.40 26.90 4.30
C LEU A 246 13.14 27.36 3.57
N ASP A 247 12.57 26.53 2.70
CA ASP A 247 11.36 26.84 1.93
C ASP A 247 10.11 26.87 2.84
N SER A 248 10.02 25.98 3.84
CA SER A 248 8.94 26.01 4.84
C SER A 248 9.13 27.04 5.97
N LEU A 249 10.29 27.68 6.09
CA LEU A 249 10.54 28.74 7.07
C LEU A 249 9.97 30.11 6.64
N GLN A 250 9.62 30.30 5.36
CA GLN A 250 9.11 31.59 4.87
C GLN A 250 7.62 31.83 5.14
N ASP A 251 6.87 30.82 5.60
CA ASP A 251 5.41 30.90 5.80
C ASP A 251 4.95 31.03 7.26
N LEU A 252 5.86 31.18 8.24
CA LEU A 252 5.52 31.09 9.67
C LEU A 252 5.91 32.34 10.49
N GLU A 253 5.15 33.41 10.32
CA GLU A 253 4.93 34.40 11.39
C GLU A 253 3.45 34.38 11.80
N GLY A 254 3.08 33.50 12.74
CA GLY A 254 1.87 33.69 13.55
C GLY A 254 1.11 32.44 14.01
N GLY A 255 1.26 32.09 15.30
CA GLY A 255 0.23 31.38 16.06
C GLY A 255 0.75 30.28 17.02
N PRO A 256 0.13 30.11 18.21
CA PRO A 256 0.48 29.06 19.17
C PRO A 256 -0.30 27.76 18.92
N GLU A 257 -0.44 27.36 17.66
CA GLU A 257 -0.78 25.97 17.34
C GLU A 257 0.54 25.19 17.38
N GLU A 258 0.66 24.19 18.27
CA GLU A 258 1.74 23.22 18.16
C GLU A 258 1.70 22.64 16.75
N ASP A 259 2.71 23.05 15.99
CA ASP A 259 2.66 23.30 14.57
C ASP A 259 2.56 21.97 13.81
N PHE A 260 1.61 21.82 12.89
CA PHE A 260 1.50 20.62 12.06
C PHE A 260 2.82 20.31 11.31
N ALA A 261 3.59 21.37 11.03
CA ALA A 261 4.94 21.27 10.51
C ALA A 261 5.89 20.53 11.47
N ASP A 262 5.82 20.78 12.78
CA ASP A 262 6.65 20.11 13.80
C ASP A 262 6.30 18.62 13.94
N ALA A 263 5.03 18.24 13.81
CA ALA A 263 4.64 16.83 13.81
C ALA A 263 5.23 16.08 12.60
N GLN A 264 5.26 16.70 11.42
CA GLN A 264 5.92 16.12 10.24
C GLN A 264 7.45 16.09 10.35
N ARG A 265 8.06 17.05 11.05
CA ARG A 265 9.51 17.05 11.35
C ARG A 265 9.92 15.90 12.25
N ARG A 266 9.04 15.46 13.16
CA ARG A 266 9.32 14.36 14.09
C ARG A 266 9.12 12.97 13.49
N GLN A 267 8.49 12.84 12.32
CA GLN A 267 8.25 11.54 11.69
C GLN A 267 9.15 11.32 10.48
N GLY A 268 9.99 10.29 10.55
CA GLY A 268 10.78 9.77 9.45
C GLY A 268 10.08 8.63 8.72
N ARG A 269 10.51 8.39 7.48
CA ARG A 269 9.99 7.35 6.58
C ARG A 269 11.08 6.35 6.25
N PHE A 270 10.80 5.10 6.57
CA PHE A 270 11.66 3.97 6.30
C PHE A 270 11.05 3.11 5.20
N LEU A 271 11.73 2.98 4.06
CA LEU A 271 11.26 2.19 2.93
C LEU A 271 12.12 0.95 2.74
N GLU A 272 11.51 -0.22 2.82
CA GLU A 272 12.15 -1.49 2.49
C GLU A 272 11.77 -1.92 1.07
N TYR A 273 12.69 -2.55 0.35
CA TYR A 273 12.44 -3.01 -1.02
C TYR A 273 13.00 -4.42 -1.31
N CYS A 274 12.31 -5.16 -2.18
CA CYS A 274 12.79 -6.45 -2.69
C CYS A 274 12.56 -6.51 -4.21
N GLY A 275 13.64 -6.65 -4.98
CA GLY A 275 13.59 -6.80 -6.43
C GLY A 275 13.42 -8.25 -6.86
N ILE A 276 12.39 -8.51 -7.65
CA ILE A 276 12.02 -9.82 -8.20
C ILE A 276 12.21 -9.77 -9.72
N PRO A 277 13.19 -10.49 -10.28
CA PRO A 277 13.42 -10.46 -11.72
C PRO A 277 12.18 -10.91 -12.50
N TRP A 278 11.87 -10.23 -13.60
CA TRP A 278 10.75 -10.58 -14.48
C TRP A 278 10.83 -12.02 -14.98
N ARG A 279 12.06 -12.48 -15.24
CA ARG A 279 12.37 -13.84 -15.69
C ARG A 279 12.36 -14.90 -14.58
N ALA A 280 12.10 -14.53 -13.32
CA ALA A 280 12.09 -15.48 -12.22
C ALA A 280 10.96 -16.49 -12.41
N CYS A 281 11.30 -17.77 -12.28
CA CYS A 281 10.39 -18.90 -12.43
C CYS A 281 10.96 -20.13 -11.72
N GLY A 282 10.11 -21.12 -11.46
CA GLY A 282 10.50 -22.38 -10.80
C GLY A 282 10.15 -22.42 -9.31
N ASP A 283 10.40 -23.59 -8.71
CA ASP A 283 9.81 -23.97 -7.43
C ASP A 283 10.45 -23.35 -6.19
N ASP A 284 11.65 -22.78 -6.32
CA ASP A 284 12.38 -22.18 -5.21
C ASP A 284 12.51 -20.66 -5.34
N SER A 285 11.70 -20.04 -6.21
CA SER A 285 11.81 -18.61 -6.53
C SER A 285 10.50 -17.85 -6.29
N PHE A 286 10.66 -16.58 -5.90
CA PHE A 286 9.60 -15.60 -6.07
C PHE A 286 9.46 -15.26 -7.55
N THR A 287 8.25 -15.41 -8.05
CA THR A 287 7.85 -14.87 -9.36
C THR A 287 7.11 -13.55 -9.17
N VAL A 288 7.04 -12.75 -10.22
CA VAL A 288 6.30 -11.47 -10.20
C VAL A 288 4.84 -11.68 -9.75
N ASN A 289 4.16 -12.68 -10.32
CA ASN A 289 2.74 -12.95 -10.00
C ASN A 289 2.56 -13.45 -8.56
N LEU A 290 3.43 -14.32 -8.05
CA LEU A 290 3.37 -14.78 -6.67
C LEU A 290 3.56 -13.62 -5.68
N THR A 291 4.51 -12.74 -5.95
CA THR A 291 4.75 -11.56 -5.10
C THR A 291 3.60 -10.55 -5.17
N LEU A 292 3.06 -10.25 -6.35
CA LEU A 292 1.89 -9.37 -6.50
C LEU A 292 0.65 -9.91 -5.78
N TRP A 293 0.41 -11.22 -5.89
CA TRP A 293 -0.64 -11.90 -5.14
C TRP A 293 -0.42 -11.76 -3.63
N TRP A 294 0.81 -12.01 -3.14
CA TRP A 294 1.10 -11.94 -1.71
C TRP A 294 0.93 -10.53 -1.16
N LEU A 295 1.46 -9.51 -1.85
CA LEU A 295 1.26 -8.10 -1.48
C LEU A 295 -0.23 -7.73 -1.43
N THR A 296 -1.03 -8.25 -2.36
CA THR A 296 -2.48 -8.01 -2.37
C THR A 296 -3.16 -8.62 -1.15
N VAL A 297 -2.82 -9.87 -0.81
CA VAL A 297 -3.35 -10.57 0.37
C VAL A 297 -2.93 -9.84 1.66
N LEU A 298 -1.68 -9.40 1.77
CA LEU A 298 -1.19 -8.59 2.89
C LEU A 298 -1.93 -7.25 2.99
N ALA A 299 -2.16 -6.60 1.85
CA ALA A 299 -2.84 -5.30 1.80
C ALA A 299 -4.32 -5.39 2.22
N VAL A 300 -4.99 -6.50 1.89
CA VAL A 300 -6.36 -6.76 2.35
C VAL A 300 -6.40 -7.01 3.86
N GLN A 301 -5.41 -7.71 4.42
CA GLN A 301 -5.42 -8.10 5.84
C GLN A 301 -5.25 -6.94 6.81
N ASP A 302 -4.27 -6.06 6.57
CA ASP A 302 -4.17 -4.73 7.19
C ASP A 302 -3.00 -3.97 6.55
N ALA A 303 -3.31 -3.18 5.52
CA ALA A 303 -2.33 -2.35 4.84
C ALA A 303 -2.00 -1.04 5.58
N ARG A 304 -2.50 -0.75 6.78
CA ARG A 304 -2.34 0.62 7.29
C ARG A 304 -0.91 0.90 7.77
N ILE A 305 -0.37 2.04 7.35
CA ILE A 305 0.86 2.57 7.95
C ILE A 305 0.53 3.02 9.38
N LYS A 306 1.31 2.55 10.34
CA LYS A 306 1.30 3.00 11.74
C LYS A 306 2.18 4.24 11.89
N SER A 307 1.77 5.17 12.76
CA SER A 307 2.51 6.41 13.03
C SER A 307 3.83 6.19 13.78
N ALA A 308 3.95 5.09 14.52
CA ALA A 308 5.15 4.67 15.23
C ALA A 308 5.09 3.17 15.57
N GLY A 309 6.21 2.62 16.03
CA GLY A 309 6.32 1.26 16.56
C GLY A 309 6.88 0.23 15.57
N ASN A 310 7.23 -0.94 16.10
CA ASN A 310 7.71 -2.05 15.30
C ASN A 310 6.53 -2.81 14.71
N TYR A 311 6.70 -3.25 13.47
CA TYR A 311 5.77 -4.20 12.89
C TYR A 311 6.25 -5.62 13.13
N THR A 312 5.29 -6.52 13.33
CA THR A 312 5.54 -7.95 13.33
C THR A 312 6.21 -8.34 12.00
N SER A 313 7.29 -9.12 12.08
CA SER A 313 7.91 -9.72 10.91
C SER A 313 6.90 -10.62 10.17
N LEU A 314 7.02 -10.72 8.85
CA LEU A 314 6.20 -11.60 8.03
C LEU A 314 6.27 -13.06 8.48
N GLY A 315 7.39 -13.51 9.04
CA GLY A 315 7.54 -14.86 9.59
C GLY A 315 6.73 -15.12 10.86
N SER A 316 6.23 -14.09 11.52
CA SER A 316 5.37 -14.19 12.71
C SER A 316 3.94 -13.74 12.42
N LEU A 317 3.59 -13.52 11.15
CA LEU A 317 2.27 -13.07 10.75
C LEU A 317 1.21 -14.15 11.02
N ILE A 318 0.13 -13.75 11.68
CA ILE A 318 -1.04 -14.61 11.89
C ILE A 318 -2.13 -14.18 10.91
N ARG A 319 -2.56 -15.09 10.03
CA ARG A 319 -3.60 -14.83 9.03
C ARG A 319 -4.88 -14.29 9.67
N GLY A 320 -5.47 -13.26 9.07
CA GLY A 320 -6.76 -12.69 9.48
C GLY A 320 -6.66 -11.78 10.71
N LYS A 321 -5.48 -11.65 11.33
CA LYS A 321 -5.20 -10.61 12.32
C LYS A 321 -4.33 -9.55 11.66
N SER A 322 -4.63 -8.29 11.96
CA SER A 322 -3.65 -7.22 11.76
C SER A 322 -2.35 -7.59 12.50
N PRO A 323 -1.16 -7.28 11.96
CA PRO A 323 0.09 -7.39 12.71
C PRO A 323 -0.08 -6.66 14.05
N SER A 324 -0.26 -7.42 15.13
CA SER A 324 -0.54 -6.86 16.45
C SER A 324 0.62 -5.98 16.88
N TRP A 325 0.31 -4.94 17.65
CA TRP A 325 1.36 -4.24 18.40
C TRP A 325 1.91 -5.22 19.43
N ASP A 326 3.10 -5.74 19.19
CA ASP A 326 3.96 -6.15 20.30
C ASP A 326 4.49 -4.83 20.87
N LEU A 327 3.67 -4.14 21.67
CA LEU A 327 4.25 -3.23 22.65
C LEU A 327 5.25 -4.09 23.44
N PRO A 328 6.49 -3.64 23.67
CA PRO A 328 7.28 -4.26 24.71
C PRO A 328 6.40 -4.19 25.95
N VAL A 329 5.90 -5.35 26.39
CA VAL A 329 5.36 -5.48 27.72
C VAL A 329 6.59 -5.19 28.56
N ALA A 330 6.70 -3.96 29.06
CA ALA A 330 7.66 -3.66 30.10
C ALA A 330 7.43 -4.76 31.13
N GLU A 331 8.44 -5.61 31.35
CA GLU A 331 8.42 -6.47 32.52
C GLU A 331 8.10 -5.53 33.68
N PRO A 332 7.05 -5.81 34.46
CA PRO A 332 6.70 -4.93 35.56
C PRO A 332 7.95 -4.79 36.41
N GLU A 333 8.57 -3.60 36.39
CA GLU A 333 9.64 -3.29 37.31
C GLU A 333 9.10 -3.63 38.68
N ALA A 334 9.78 -4.54 39.37
CA ALA A 334 9.39 -4.99 40.68
C ALA A 334 9.24 -3.75 41.57
N ILE A 335 7.98 -3.37 41.84
CA ILE A 335 7.66 -2.31 42.78
C ILE A 335 8.31 -2.75 44.10
N PRO A 336 9.24 -1.97 44.68
CA PRO A 336 9.79 -2.29 45.98
C PRO A 336 8.64 -2.39 46.97
N ASP A 337 8.57 -3.52 47.67
CA ASP A 337 7.60 -3.79 48.73
C ASP A 337 7.73 -2.72 49.82
N LEU A 338 6.90 -1.69 49.73
CA LEU A 338 6.70 -0.70 50.78
C LEU A 338 5.60 -1.22 51.71
N SER A 339 5.94 -2.26 52.47
CA SER A 339 5.15 -2.69 53.61
C SER A 339 5.06 -1.55 54.64
N PRO A 340 3.85 -1.11 55.04
CA PRO A 340 3.68 -0.06 56.03
C PRO A 340 3.95 -0.59 57.44
N THR A 341 4.93 -0.02 58.12
CA THR A 341 5.07 -0.13 59.57
C THR A 341 3.88 0.55 60.22
N GLY A 342 3.06 -0.25 60.91
CA GLY A 342 1.87 0.22 61.59
C GLY A 342 2.18 1.12 62.79
N ASP A 343 1.32 2.10 63.00
CA ASP A 343 1.00 2.67 64.30
C ASP A 343 -0.44 3.17 64.27
N THR A 344 -1.31 2.48 64.99
CA THR A 344 -2.61 3.01 65.46
C THR A 344 -2.39 3.75 66.77
N PRO A 345 -3.17 4.82 67.06
CA PRO A 345 -4.23 4.58 68.04
C PRO A 345 -5.54 5.38 67.85
N ASN A 346 -6.61 4.70 68.27
CA ASN A 346 -7.81 5.18 68.98
C ASN A 346 -8.70 6.28 68.37
N GLY A 347 -9.88 5.82 67.92
CA GLY A 347 -11.16 6.08 68.59
C GLY A 347 -11.80 7.46 68.43
N ILE A 348 -13.03 7.49 67.91
CA ILE A 348 -14.22 8.03 68.59
C ILE A 348 -15.47 7.76 67.74
N ASP A 349 -16.51 7.47 68.50
CA ASP A 349 -17.92 7.21 68.24
C ASP A 349 -18.70 8.20 67.35
N SER A 350 -19.86 7.71 66.89
CA SER A 350 -21.16 8.44 66.73
C SER A 350 -21.76 8.59 65.32
N SER A 351 -22.77 7.75 65.05
CA SER A 351 -24.16 8.08 64.72
C SER A 351 -24.58 8.96 63.51
N SER A 352 -25.74 8.57 62.97
CA SER A 352 -26.64 9.25 62.00
C SER A 352 -26.20 9.11 60.53
N GLY A 353 -26.96 8.56 59.59
CA GLY A 353 -28.41 8.44 59.49
C GLY A 353 -28.96 9.61 58.68
N HIS A 354 -28.95 9.53 57.35
CA HIS A 354 -29.79 10.33 56.45
C HIS A 354 -30.01 9.62 55.11
N GLN A 355 -31.29 9.46 54.77
CA GLN A 355 -31.80 9.16 53.43
C GLN A 355 -31.49 10.34 52.50
N SER A 356 -31.29 10.08 51.20
CA SER A 356 -32.25 10.51 50.17
C SER A 356 -31.67 10.54 48.74
N HIS A 357 -32.61 10.36 47.81
CA HIS A 357 -32.67 10.87 46.44
C HIS A 357 -31.85 10.20 45.32
N GLU A 358 -32.59 9.37 44.57
CA GLU A 358 -32.59 9.32 43.11
C GLU A 358 -32.51 10.71 42.48
N GLU A 359 -31.62 10.87 41.50
CA GLU A 359 -31.78 11.89 40.46
C GLU A 359 -31.20 11.37 39.14
N GLU A 360 -32.11 11.07 38.20
CA GLU A 360 -31.83 10.82 36.80
C GLU A 360 -31.27 12.11 36.14
N LYS A 361 -30.23 11.97 35.30
CA LYS A 361 -29.81 13.03 34.37
C LYS A 361 -30.02 12.59 32.92
N PRO A 362 -30.69 13.42 32.09
CA PRO A 362 -30.90 13.12 30.68
C PRO A 362 -29.85 13.75 29.76
N GLY A 363 -29.54 13.05 28.68
CA GLY A 363 -29.45 13.63 27.33
C GLY A 363 -28.18 14.41 26.97
N SER A 364 -27.17 13.70 26.46
CA SER A 364 -26.12 14.31 25.64
C SER A 364 -26.63 14.48 24.19
N ARG A 365 -26.77 15.74 23.77
CA ARG A 365 -27.12 16.12 22.39
C ARG A 365 -25.91 15.90 21.48
N THR A 366 -26.03 14.98 20.53
CA THR A 366 -25.08 14.86 19.41
C THR A 366 -25.42 15.92 18.37
N ILE A 367 -24.51 16.86 18.13
CA ILE A 367 -24.55 17.79 17.00
C ILE A 367 -23.98 17.07 15.78
N VAL A 368 -24.82 16.76 14.79
CA VAL A 368 -24.39 16.25 13.48
C VAL A 368 -24.42 17.42 12.49
N HIS A 369 -23.25 17.90 12.08
CA HIS A 369 -23.13 18.79 10.93
C HIS A 369 -23.14 17.97 9.64
N LEU A 370 -24.30 17.93 8.97
CA LEU A 370 -24.45 17.44 7.60
C LEU A 370 -24.16 18.57 6.61
N TYR A 371 -22.99 18.54 5.96
CA TYR A 371 -22.78 19.30 4.73
C TYR A 371 -23.29 18.49 3.54
N ARG A 372 -24.39 18.97 2.96
CA ARG A 372 -24.98 18.47 1.71
C ARG A 372 -24.27 19.19 0.55
N ILE A 373 -23.34 18.53 -0.13
CA ILE A 373 -22.82 19.03 -1.42
C ILE A 373 -23.70 18.44 -2.52
N ILE A 374 -24.50 19.30 -3.15
CA ILE A 374 -25.23 19.00 -4.38
C ILE A 374 -24.23 19.18 -5.53
N SER A 375 -23.84 18.08 -6.17
CA SER A 375 -23.10 18.12 -7.43
C SER A 375 -24.11 18.01 -8.57
N ILE A 376 -24.31 19.09 -9.31
CA ILE A 376 -25.13 19.12 -10.53
C ILE A 376 -24.23 18.70 -11.68
N TYR A 377 -24.37 17.46 -12.15
CA TYR A 377 -23.83 17.05 -13.44
C TYR A 377 -24.89 17.26 -14.51
N GLN A 378 -24.66 18.22 -15.40
CA GLN A 378 -25.38 18.34 -16.67
C GLN A 378 -24.88 17.25 -17.61
N THR A 379 -25.77 16.36 -18.04
CA THR A 379 -25.53 15.41 -19.13
C THR A 379 -25.74 16.11 -20.48
N PRO A 380 -24.89 15.86 -21.49
CA PRO A 380 -25.24 16.16 -22.87
C PRO A 380 -26.11 15.03 -23.44
N THR A 381 -27.30 15.40 -23.88
CA THR A 381 -28.21 14.61 -24.70
C THR A 381 -27.59 14.37 -26.08
N SER A 382 -27.53 13.10 -26.51
CA SER A 382 -27.46 12.74 -27.94
C SER A 382 -28.89 12.74 -28.50
N PRO A 383 -29.09 13.14 -29.77
CA PRO A 383 -29.39 12.11 -30.76
C PRO A 383 -28.87 12.43 -32.18
N GLY A 384 -28.57 11.40 -32.98
CA GLY A 384 -28.30 11.61 -34.40
C GLY A 384 -27.93 10.36 -35.18
N PHE A 385 -28.95 9.65 -35.66
CA PHE A 385 -28.93 8.66 -36.73
C PHE A 385 -28.08 9.06 -37.96
N CYS A 386 -27.27 8.13 -38.47
CA CYS A 386 -26.90 7.99 -39.89
C CYS A 386 -26.29 6.58 -40.01
N GLY A 387 -26.88 5.60 -40.69
CA GLY A 387 -27.44 5.66 -42.03
C GLY A 387 -26.56 4.77 -42.91
N ILE A 388 -26.84 3.47 -42.91
CA ILE A 388 -26.29 2.49 -43.86
C ILE A 388 -26.75 2.90 -45.27
N LEU A 389 -25.81 3.06 -46.20
CA LEU A 389 -26.11 3.06 -47.63
C LEU A 389 -25.02 2.29 -48.36
N GLU A 390 -25.38 1.05 -48.68
CA GLU A 390 -24.83 0.27 -49.78
C GLU A 390 -25.10 1.03 -51.09
N TYR A 391 -24.11 1.12 -51.97
CA TYR A 391 -24.34 1.11 -53.41
C TYR A 391 -23.25 0.29 -54.09
N LEU A 392 -23.72 -0.77 -54.74
CA LEU A 392 -23.06 -1.51 -55.80
C LEU A 392 -23.65 -1.00 -57.13
N ILE A 393 -22.87 -1.11 -58.21
CA ILE A 393 -23.21 -1.12 -59.64
C ILE A 393 -22.58 0.04 -60.46
N LEU A 394 -21.71 -0.43 -61.38
CA LEU A 394 -20.98 0.16 -62.52
C LEU A 394 -19.68 0.91 -62.23
#